data_AF-A0A6P1FJF1-F1
#
_entry.id   AF-A0A6P1FJF1-F1
#
_cell.length_a   1.000
_cell.length_b   1.000
_cell.length_c   1.000
_cell.angle_alpha   90.00
_cell.angle_beta   90.00
_cell.angle_gamma   90.00
#
_symmetry.space_group_name_H-M   'P 1'
#
loop_
_entity.id
_entity.type
_entity.pdbx_description
1 polymer ?
#
loop_
_entity_poly.entity_id
_entity_poly.type
_entity_poly.pdbx_seq_one_letter_code
_entity_poly.pdbx_strand_id
1 'polypeptide(L)'
;MSSPSSDPRPTDATTPEAGPVAPPQAVPSPPTGALSYALGFVAFIGIPFLSLIVGGIVMASVYPSARRKGGLAAENARNAANWGLTVILIGVVTLGAHVVLLFVASDTPLAKGFYPVGVPITLFGVLWLVHFVLIICGLVKANQREVFRPRIAIPFLRPPAA
;
A
#
# COMPACT_ATOMS: atom_id res chain seq x y z
N MET A 1 29.91 66.61 62.06
CA MET A 1 28.68 66.17 61.35
C MET A 1 29.10 65.86 59.93
N SER A 2 29.34 64.59 59.62
CA SER A 2 29.85 64.14 58.33
C SER A 2 28.80 63.22 57.71
N SER A 3 28.10 63.69 56.68
CA SER A 3 27.11 62.90 55.95
C SER A 3 27.83 61.97 54.96
N PRO A 4 27.47 60.67 54.86
CA PRO A 4 28.02 59.80 53.83
C PRO A 4 27.28 60.05 52.50
N SER A 5 28.05 60.25 51.43
CA SER A 5 27.59 60.34 50.06
C SER A 5 27.08 58.98 49.58
N SER A 6 25.77 58.85 49.37
CA SER A 6 25.13 57.67 48.80
C SER A 6 25.18 57.73 47.27
N ASP A 7 26.17 57.09 46.68
CA ASP A 7 26.31 56.94 45.22
C ASP A 7 25.53 55.70 44.76
N PRO A 8 24.49 55.82 43.90
CA PRO A 8 23.73 54.66 43.43
C PRO A 8 24.53 53.95 42.35
N ARG A 9 25.02 52.75 42.68
CA ARG A 9 25.67 51.83 41.72
C ARG A 9 24.72 51.58 40.54
N PRO A 10 25.19 51.59 39.28
CA PRO A 10 24.37 51.19 38.15
C PRO A 10 23.93 49.74 38.37
N THR A 11 22.62 49.51 38.36
CA THR A 11 22.05 48.17 38.32
C THR A 11 22.45 47.51 37.01
N ASP A 12 23.36 46.53 37.07
CA ASP A 12 23.65 45.64 35.96
C ASP A 12 22.34 45.02 35.47
N ALA A 13 21.89 45.47 34.30
CA ALA A 13 20.76 44.87 33.62
C ALA A 13 21.19 43.51 33.10
N THR A 14 20.89 42.45 33.85
CA THR A 14 21.06 41.06 33.43
C THR A 14 20.31 40.86 32.12
N THR A 15 21.03 40.78 31.01
CA THR A 15 20.47 40.43 29.71
C THR A 15 19.96 38.99 29.82
N PRO A 16 18.69 38.67 29.50
CA PRO A 16 18.20 37.31 29.57
C PRO A 16 19.01 36.44 28.60
N GLU A 17 19.80 35.52 29.14
CA GLU A 17 20.53 34.52 28.39
C GLU A 17 19.49 33.65 27.66
N ALA A 18 19.45 33.73 26.33
CA ALA A 18 18.53 32.95 25.52
C ALA A 18 18.88 31.46 25.68
N GLY A 19 18.03 30.73 26.41
CA GLY A 19 18.20 29.31 26.62
C GLY A 19 18.23 28.52 25.30
N PRO A 20 18.80 27.29 25.29
CA PRO A 20 18.97 26.50 24.07
C PRO A 20 17.64 26.32 23.31
N VAL A 21 17.61 26.74 22.05
CA VAL A 21 16.46 26.52 21.16
C VAL A 21 16.30 25.02 20.96
N ALA A 22 15.18 24.47 21.44
CA ALA A 22 14.89 23.06 21.28
C ALA A 22 14.87 22.70 19.78
N PRO A 23 15.49 21.58 19.36
CA PRO A 23 15.51 21.19 17.96
C PRO A 23 14.09 21.01 17.42
N PRO A 24 13.81 21.42 16.16
CA PRO A 24 12.49 21.29 15.57
C PRO A 24 12.00 19.85 15.65
N GLN A 25 10.88 19.62 16.34
CA GLN A 25 10.27 18.29 16.36
C GLN A 25 9.74 17.94 14.98
N ALA A 26 10.22 16.83 14.40
CA ALA A 26 9.72 16.32 13.14
C ALA A 26 8.27 15.86 13.31
N VAL A 27 7.31 16.63 12.80
CA VAL A 27 5.90 16.24 12.80
C VAL A 27 5.72 15.08 11.81
N PRO A 28 5.20 13.91 12.22
CA PRO A 28 4.97 12.80 11.31
C PRO A 28 4.03 13.20 10.18
N SER A 29 4.42 12.92 8.94
CA SER A 29 3.55 13.18 7.78
C SER A 29 2.25 12.38 7.87
N PRO A 30 1.10 12.96 7.47
CA PRO A 30 -0.17 12.24 7.45
C PRO A 30 -0.08 10.94 6.64
N PRO A 31 -0.71 9.84 7.12
CA PRO A 31 -0.74 8.58 6.39
C PRO A 31 -1.37 8.72 5.00
N THR A 32 -0.75 8.10 3.98
CA THR A 32 -1.19 8.22 2.57
C THR A 32 -1.81 6.95 1.98
N GLY A 33 -1.63 5.80 2.63
CA GLY A 33 -2.06 4.49 2.12
C GLY A 33 -1.03 3.77 1.22
N ALA A 34 0.18 4.34 1.07
CA ALA A 34 1.27 3.76 0.28
C ALA A 34 1.64 2.33 0.68
N LEU A 35 1.64 2.05 2.00
CA LEU A 35 1.95 0.72 2.54
C LEU A 35 1.02 -0.37 1.96
N SER A 36 -0.25 -0.06 1.71
CA SER A 36 -1.20 -1.02 1.15
C SER A 36 -0.81 -1.49 -0.25
N TYR A 37 -0.14 -0.66 -1.05
CA TYR A 37 0.40 -1.06 -2.34
C TYR A 37 1.76 -1.76 -2.21
N ALA A 38 2.62 -1.30 -1.30
CA ALA A 38 3.92 -1.93 -1.03
C ALA A 38 3.77 -3.40 -0.59
N LEU A 39 2.73 -3.70 0.19
CA LEU A 39 2.43 -5.08 0.58
C LEU A 39 2.09 -6.00 -0.60
N GLY A 40 1.70 -5.43 -1.74
CA GLY A 40 1.52 -6.17 -2.98
C GLY A 40 2.80 -6.84 -3.51
N PHE A 41 3.99 -6.39 -3.09
CA PHE A 41 5.26 -7.03 -3.44
C PHE A 41 5.47 -8.42 -2.80
N VAL A 42 4.67 -8.78 -1.79
CA VAL A 42 4.64 -10.14 -1.24
C VAL A 42 4.28 -11.18 -2.33
N ALA A 43 3.58 -10.76 -3.39
CA ALA A 43 3.28 -11.58 -4.56
C ALA A 43 4.49 -12.05 -5.37
N PHE A 44 5.71 -11.59 -5.05
CA PHE A 44 6.92 -11.85 -5.82
C PHE A 44 7.93 -12.74 -5.08
N ILE A 45 7.56 -13.32 -3.93
CA ILE A 45 8.45 -14.12 -3.06
C ILE A 45 8.74 -15.54 -3.60
N GLY A 46 8.03 -15.99 -4.64
CA GLY A 46 8.56 -17.08 -5.50
C GLY A 46 7.71 -18.34 -5.67
N ILE A 47 6.53 -18.45 -5.05
CA ILE A 47 5.59 -19.55 -5.33
C ILE A 47 4.47 -19.04 -6.26
N PRO A 48 4.42 -19.41 -7.55
CA PRO A 48 3.38 -18.97 -8.47
C PRO A 48 1.97 -19.29 -7.94
N PHE A 49 0.99 -18.45 -8.27
CA PHE A 49 -0.37 -18.45 -7.70
C PHE A 49 -0.45 -18.21 -6.19
N LEU A 50 0.23 -19.01 -5.37
CA LEU A 50 0.15 -18.92 -3.91
C LEU A 50 0.66 -17.57 -3.40
N SER A 51 1.86 -17.14 -3.83
CA SER A 51 2.39 -15.84 -3.46
C SER A 51 1.49 -14.70 -3.91
N LEU A 52 0.93 -14.77 -5.12
CA LEU A 52 0.01 -13.78 -5.66
C LEU A 52 -1.28 -13.68 -4.82
N ILE A 53 -1.87 -14.82 -4.43
CA ILE A 53 -3.05 -14.87 -3.55
C ILE A 53 -2.71 -14.30 -2.17
N VAL A 54 -1.59 -14.72 -1.57
CA VAL A 54 -1.13 -14.19 -0.27
C VAL A 54 -0.90 -12.69 -0.35
N GLY A 55 -0.27 -12.19 -1.42
CA GLY A 55 -0.09 -10.76 -1.65
C GLY A 55 -1.42 -10.01 -1.68
N GLY A 56 -2.41 -10.51 -2.40
CA GLY A 56 -3.76 -9.96 -2.41
C GLY A 56 -4.42 -9.93 -1.02
N ILE A 57 -4.24 -11.00 -0.22
CA ILE A 57 -4.79 -11.10 1.14
C ILE A 57 -4.14 -10.05 2.04
N VAL A 58 -2.82 -9.91 1.98
CA VAL A 58 -2.06 -8.94 2.79
C VAL A 58 -2.43 -7.50 2.41
N MET A 59 -2.66 -7.22 1.12
CA MET A 59 -3.17 -5.91 0.69
C MET A 59 -4.57 -5.61 1.26
N ALA A 60 -5.45 -6.61 1.30
CA ALA A 60 -6.80 -6.47 1.83
C ALA A 60 -6.84 -6.36 3.38
N SER A 61 -5.95 -7.06 4.08
CA SER A 61 -5.94 -7.14 5.55
C SER A 61 -5.58 -5.83 6.25
N VAL A 62 -4.89 -4.92 5.57
CA VAL A 62 -4.53 -3.60 6.13
C VAL A 62 -5.63 -2.54 6.01
N TYR A 63 -6.66 -2.78 5.19
CA TYR A 63 -7.76 -1.83 5.00
C TYR A 63 -8.51 -1.48 6.30
N PRO A 64 -8.86 -2.43 7.21
CA PRO A 64 -9.52 -2.12 8.47
C PRO A 64 -8.74 -1.19 9.41
N SER A 65 -7.41 -1.17 9.31
CA SER A 65 -6.57 -0.24 10.07
C SER A 65 -6.54 1.13 9.38
N ALA A 66 -6.38 1.16 8.06
CA ALA A 66 -6.36 2.40 7.28
C ALA A 66 -7.71 3.14 7.28
N ARG A 67 -8.85 2.42 7.27
CA ARG A 67 -10.19 3.03 7.33
C ARG A 67 -10.40 3.87 8.60
N ARG A 68 -9.80 3.46 9.72
CA ARG A 68 -9.90 4.17 11.01
C ARG A 68 -9.14 5.50 10.99
N LYS A 69 -8.10 5.60 10.15
CA LYS A 69 -7.29 6.80 9.98
C LYS A 69 -7.97 7.84 9.06
N GLY A 70 -8.95 7.42 8.26
CA GLY A 70 -9.72 8.30 7.39
C GLY A 70 -8.93 8.92 6.24
N GLY A 71 -9.57 9.86 5.55
CA GLY A 71 -8.98 10.68 4.49
C GLY A 71 -8.30 9.87 3.37
N LEU A 72 -7.16 10.39 2.91
CA LEU A 72 -6.39 9.85 1.81
C LEU A 72 -5.96 8.38 2.04
N ALA A 73 -5.52 8.05 3.26
CA ALA A 73 -5.08 6.70 3.60
C ALA A 73 -6.20 5.68 3.45
N ALA A 74 -7.41 6.02 3.89
CA ALA A 74 -8.56 5.13 3.81
C ALA A 74 -8.96 4.87 2.34
N GLU A 75 -8.94 5.89 1.49
CA GLU A 75 -9.26 5.74 0.06
C GLU A 75 -8.25 4.89 -0.69
N ASN A 76 -6.95 5.18 -0.52
CA ASN A 76 -5.89 4.42 -1.17
C ASN A 76 -5.85 2.97 -0.68
N ALA A 77 -6.03 2.74 0.63
CA ALA A 77 -6.10 1.39 1.17
C ALA A 77 -7.34 0.62 0.68
N ARG A 78 -8.49 1.30 0.50
CA ARG A 78 -9.69 0.68 -0.09
C ARG A 78 -9.44 0.24 -1.52
N ASN A 79 -8.84 1.10 -2.32
CA ASN A 79 -8.56 0.82 -3.72
C ASN A 79 -7.51 -0.29 -3.88
N ALA A 80 -6.48 -0.29 -3.04
CA ALA A 80 -5.50 -1.38 -2.95
C ALA A 80 -6.17 -2.70 -2.54
N ALA A 81 -7.04 -2.69 -1.53
CA ALA A 81 -7.76 -3.88 -1.09
C ALA A 81 -8.70 -4.43 -2.18
N ASN A 82 -9.43 -3.56 -2.90
CA ASN A 82 -10.27 -3.95 -4.04
C ASN A 82 -9.44 -4.60 -5.16
N TRP A 83 -8.25 -4.05 -5.45
CA TRP A 83 -7.32 -4.67 -6.39
C TRP A 83 -6.83 -6.04 -5.87
N GLY A 84 -6.40 -6.13 -4.61
CA GLY A 84 -5.97 -7.39 -4.01
C GLY A 84 -7.05 -8.48 -4.06
N LEU A 85 -8.30 -8.14 -3.78
CA LEU A 85 -9.46 -9.04 -3.92
C LEU A 85 -9.71 -9.45 -5.37
N THR A 86 -9.54 -8.54 -6.33
CA THR A 86 -9.66 -8.82 -7.77
C THR A 86 -8.59 -9.83 -8.20
N VAL A 87 -7.35 -9.64 -7.75
CA VAL A 87 -6.23 -10.55 -8.01
C VAL A 87 -6.47 -11.93 -7.41
N ILE A 88 -7.00 -12.02 -6.18
CA ILE A 88 -7.37 -13.30 -5.56
C ILE A 88 -8.42 -14.00 -6.42
N LEU A 89 -9.50 -13.31 -6.79
CA LEU A 89 -10.58 -13.89 -7.58
C LEU A 89 -10.06 -14.46 -8.90
N ILE A 90 -9.34 -13.65 -9.68
CA ILE A 90 -8.79 -14.09 -10.97
C ILE A 90 -7.76 -15.20 -10.77
N GLY A 91 -6.90 -15.09 -9.75
CA GLY A 91 -5.89 -16.09 -9.44
C GLY A 91 -6.48 -17.46 -9.11
N VAL A 92 -7.53 -17.51 -8.28
CA VAL A 92 -8.24 -18.74 -7.92
C VAL A 92 -8.94 -19.35 -9.13
N VAL A 93 -9.65 -18.54 -9.92
CA VAL A 93 -10.33 -19.02 -11.14
C VAL A 93 -9.31 -19.58 -12.14
N THR A 94 -8.20 -18.88 -12.35
CA THR A 94 -7.16 -19.29 -13.29
C THR A 94 -6.44 -20.56 -12.82
N LEU A 95 -6.13 -20.66 -11.52
CA LEU A 95 -5.55 -21.87 -10.93
C LEU A 95 -6.50 -23.07 -11.07
N GLY A 96 -7.77 -22.90 -10.72
CA GLY A 96 -8.78 -23.96 -10.85
C GLY A 96 -8.95 -24.41 -12.29
N ALA A 97 -9.03 -23.47 -13.24
CA ALA A 97 -9.10 -23.78 -14.67
C ALA A 97 -7.86 -24.54 -15.16
N HIS A 98 -6.67 -24.16 -14.69
CA HIS A 98 -5.43 -24.86 -15.05
C HIS A 98 -5.41 -26.30 -14.55
N VAL A 99 -5.77 -26.53 -13.29
CA VAL A 99 -5.84 -27.86 -12.69
C VAL A 99 -6.86 -28.73 -13.44
N VAL A 100 -8.06 -28.21 -13.68
CA VAL A 100 -9.10 -28.94 -14.44
C VAL A 100 -8.62 -29.29 -15.84
N LEU A 101 -8.01 -28.34 -16.57
CA LEU A 101 -7.47 -28.60 -17.91
C LEU A 101 -6.36 -29.64 -17.90
N LEU A 102 -5.47 -29.61 -16.89
CA LEU A 102 -4.45 -30.64 -16.75
C LEU A 102 -5.09 -32.02 -16.60
N PHE A 103 -6.03 -32.21 -15.68
CA PHE A 103 -6.65 -33.53 -15.47
C PHE A 103 -7.53 -34.01 -16.63
N VAL A 104 -8.32 -33.12 -17.24
CA VAL A 104 -9.27 -33.50 -18.31
C VAL A 104 -8.56 -33.68 -19.65
N ALA A 105 -7.52 -32.91 -19.94
CA ALA A 105 -6.85 -32.94 -21.23
C ALA A 105 -5.70 -33.96 -21.31
N SER A 106 -5.18 -34.45 -20.17
CA SER A 106 -3.95 -35.28 -20.08
C SER A 106 -3.91 -36.46 -21.06
N ASP A 107 -5.04 -37.13 -21.28
CA ASP A 107 -5.12 -38.33 -22.14
C ASP A 107 -5.77 -38.06 -23.51
N THR A 108 -5.92 -36.79 -23.88
CA THR A 108 -6.62 -36.38 -25.10
C THR A 108 -5.64 -35.80 -26.13
N PRO A 109 -5.99 -35.77 -27.43
CA PRO A 109 -5.21 -35.05 -28.43
C PRO A 109 -5.00 -33.56 -28.11
N LEU A 110 -5.81 -32.98 -27.22
CA LEU A 110 -5.68 -31.59 -26.77
C LEU A 110 -4.39 -31.36 -25.96
N ALA A 111 -3.79 -32.40 -25.37
CA ALA A 111 -2.52 -32.30 -24.66
C ALA A 111 -1.28 -32.39 -25.57
N LYS A 112 -1.43 -32.60 -26.89
CA LYS A 112 -0.29 -32.71 -27.82
C LYS A 112 0.45 -31.39 -28.07
N GLY A 113 -0.10 -30.25 -27.65
CA GLY A 113 0.51 -28.94 -27.77
C GLY A 113 0.39 -28.12 -26.47
N PHE A 114 1.04 -26.95 -26.44
CA PHE A 114 0.97 -26.05 -25.28
C PHE A 114 -0.47 -25.55 -25.04
N TYR A 115 -1.22 -25.25 -26.10
CA TYR A 115 -2.63 -24.84 -25.99
C TYR A 115 -3.55 -26.03 -26.23
N PRO A 116 -4.66 -26.16 -25.47
CA PRO A 116 -5.28 -25.16 -24.58
C PRO A 116 -4.79 -25.15 -23.11
N VAL A 117 -4.01 -26.14 -22.67
CA VAL A 117 -3.54 -26.28 -21.27
C VAL A 117 -2.75 -25.05 -20.79
N GLY A 118 -2.07 -24.39 -21.71
CA GLY A 118 -1.25 -23.21 -21.51
C GLY A 118 -2.02 -21.89 -21.40
N VAL A 119 -3.31 -21.85 -21.73
CA VAL A 119 -4.11 -20.60 -21.66
C VAL A 119 -4.11 -20.03 -20.23
N PRO A 120 -4.41 -20.82 -19.17
CA PRO A 120 -4.41 -20.29 -17.80
C PRO A 120 -3.05 -19.77 -17.35
N ILE A 121 -1.94 -20.43 -17.71
CA ILE A 121 -0.61 -19.97 -17.31
C ILE A 121 -0.21 -18.68 -18.05
N THR A 122 -0.60 -18.53 -19.32
CA THR A 122 -0.42 -17.26 -20.06
C THR A 122 -1.22 -16.13 -19.41
N LEU A 123 -2.49 -16.36 -19.07
CA LEU A 123 -3.34 -15.39 -18.38
C LEU A 123 -2.79 -15.01 -17.00
N PHE A 124 -2.25 -15.99 -16.26
CA PHE A 124 -1.57 -15.75 -15.00
C PHE A 124 -0.35 -14.83 -15.19
N GLY A 125 0.47 -15.05 -16.21
CA GLY A 125 1.60 -14.16 -16.53
C GLY A 125 1.18 -12.72 -16.81
N VAL A 126 0.08 -12.53 -17.55
CA VAL A 126 -0.51 -11.20 -17.81
C VAL A 126 -1.01 -10.57 -16.51
N LEU A 127 -1.75 -11.32 -15.68
CA LEU A 127 -2.24 -10.84 -14.38
C LEU A 127 -1.08 -10.42 -13.47
N TRP A 128 0.01 -11.19 -13.45
CA TRP A 128 1.19 -10.91 -12.65
C TRP A 128 1.87 -9.60 -13.06
N LEU A 129 2.01 -9.37 -14.38
CA LEU A 129 2.53 -8.11 -14.91
C LEU A 129 1.61 -6.92 -14.59
N VAL A 130 0.29 -7.07 -14.77
CA VAL A 130 -0.68 -6.04 -14.42
C VAL A 130 -0.64 -5.72 -12.93
N HIS A 131 -0.56 -6.74 -12.08
CA HIS A 131 -0.40 -6.58 -10.64
C HIS A 131 0.85 -5.77 -10.30
N PHE A 132 2.00 -6.12 -10.88
CA PHE A 132 3.25 -5.37 -10.70
C PHE A 132 3.12 -3.89 -11.05
N VAL A 133 2.54 -3.59 -12.22
CA VAL A 133 2.35 -2.20 -12.66
C VAL A 133 1.41 -1.44 -11.71
N LEU A 134 0.29 -2.04 -11.32
CA LEU A 134 -0.69 -1.36 -10.47
C LEU A 134 -0.17 -1.09 -9.06
N ILE A 135 0.61 -2.02 -8.46
CA ILE A 135 1.19 -1.78 -7.14
C ILE A 135 2.24 -0.68 -7.18
N ILE A 136 3.02 -0.56 -8.27
CA ILE A 136 3.98 0.55 -8.45
C ILE A 136 3.23 1.86 -8.64
N CYS A 137 2.26 1.93 -9.57
CA CYS A 137 1.49 3.15 -9.82
C CYS A 137 0.75 3.60 -8.56
N GLY A 138 0.13 2.67 -7.83
CA GLY A 138 -0.55 2.94 -6.58
C GLY A 138 0.39 3.44 -5.49
N LEU A 139 1.58 2.83 -5.36
CA LEU A 139 2.60 3.25 -4.41
C LEU A 139 3.11 4.67 -4.72
N VAL A 140 3.45 4.95 -5.99
CA VAL A 140 3.92 6.27 -6.43
C VAL A 140 2.87 7.34 -6.20
N LYS A 141 1.62 7.10 -6.63
CA LYS A 141 0.52 8.06 -6.45
C LYS A 141 0.21 8.31 -4.99
N ALA A 142 0.17 7.27 -4.16
CA ALA A 142 -0.05 7.43 -2.73
C ALA A 142 1.08 8.25 -2.08
N ASN A 143 2.34 8.04 -2.48
CA ASN A 143 3.46 8.86 -2.01
C ASN A 143 3.39 10.33 -2.47
N GLN A 144 2.81 10.60 -3.65
CA GLN A 144 2.49 11.94 -4.14
C GLN A 144 1.27 12.58 -3.46
N ARG A 145 0.69 11.90 -2.47
CA ARG A 145 -0.57 12.28 -1.80
C ARG A 145 -1.80 12.32 -2.72
N GLU A 146 -1.75 11.57 -3.82
CA GLU A 146 -2.88 11.38 -4.73
C GLU A 146 -3.63 10.08 -4.44
N VAL A 147 -4.91 10.05 -4.82
CA VAL A 147 -5.71 8.82 -4.81
C VAL A 147 -5.48 8.04 -6.09
N PHE A 148 -4.96 6.82 -5.98
CA PHE A 148 -4.90 5.91 -7.12
C PHE A 148 -6.22 5.15 -7.27
N ARG A 149 -6.84 5.22 -8.45
CA ARG A 149 -8.11 4.56 -8.79
C ARG A 149 -7.89 3.54 -9.90
N PRO A 150 -7.59 2.28 -9.58
CA PRO A 150 -7.43 1.24 -10.59
C PRO A 150 -8.79 0.95 -11.26
N ARG A 151 -8.96 1.38 -12.52
CA ARG A 151 -10.22 1.23 -13.27
C ARG A 151 -10.63 -0.22 -13.53
N ILE A 152 -9.66 -1.13 -13.52
CA ILE A 152 -9.86 -2.56 -13.76
C ILE A 152 -10.14 -3.36 -12.47
N ALA A 153 -10.03 -2.74 -11.30
CA ALA A 153 -10.33 -3.40 -10.04
C ALA A 153 -11.85 -3.49 -9.83
N ILE A 154 -12.33 -4.65 -9.38
CA ILE A 154 -13.73 -4.84 -9.02
C ILE A 154 -13.98 -4.15 -7.66
N PRO A 155 -15.00 -3.28 -7.54
CA PRO A 155 -15.25 -2.51 -6.32
C PRO A 155 -16.01 -3.33 -5.26
N PHE A 156 -15.34 -4.30 -4.64
CA PHE A 156 -15.91 -5.10 -3.55
C PHE A 156 -16.21 -4.26 -2.29
N LEU A 157 -15.32 -3.34 -1.96
CA LEU A 157 -15.42 -2.43 -0.83
C LEU A 157 -15.89 -1.06 -1.32
N ARG A 158 -17.07 -0.64 -0.85
CA ARG A 158 -17.68 0.64 -1.19
C ARG A 158 -17.16 1.79 -0.33
N PRO A 159 -17.18 3.04 -0.84
CA PRO A 159 -17.00 4.22 0.01
C PRO A 159 -18.03 4.28 1.14
N PRO A 160 -17.69 4.85 2.31
CA PRO A 160 -18.70 5.25 3.29
C PRO A 160 -19.73 6.17 2.63
N ALA A 161 -21.01 5.99 2.95
CA ALA A 161 -22.04 6.93 2.52
C ALA A 161 -21.71 8.31 3.08
N ALA A 162 -21.76 9.33 2.22
CA ALA A 162 -21.56 10.73 2.57
C ALA A 162 -22.76 11.26 3.37
#